data_AF-A8ULH6-F1
#
_entry.id   AF-A8ULH6-F1
#
_cell.length_a   1.000
_cell.length_b   1.000
_cell.length_c   1.000
_cell.angle_alpha   90.00
_cell.angle_beta   90.00
_cell.angle_gamma   90.00
#
_symmetry.space_group_name_H-M   'P 1'
#
loop_
_entity.id
_entity.type
_entity.pdbx_description
1 polymer ?
#
loop_
_entity_poly.entity_id
_entity_poly.type
_entity_poly.pdbx_seq_one_letter_code
_entity_poly.pdbx_strand_id
1 'polypeptide(L)'
;MKYTCLLLLFFISEFCFAQEDNWITSEGVITNIAYHTGKRARETATIKYKLENGKEQLGNAELFRVPFIGSLKSVGDTISINYKKSNPVLLETRSGNILSQYGMYALIILGLIFSIKPFMNKNKAS
;
A
#
# COMPACT_ATOMS: atom_id res chain seq x y z
N MET A 1 -11.20 32.04 -27.67
CA MET A 1 -10.95 30.80 -28.44
C MET A 1 -9.49 30.32 -28.45
N LYS A 2 -8.47 31.15 -28.14
CA LYS A 2 -7.06 30.69 -28.13
C LYS A 2 -6.71 29.78 -26.93
N TYR A 3 -7.33 30.00 -25.76
CA TYR A 3 -7.03 29.25 -24.53
C TYR A 3 -7.87 27.98 -24.34
N THR A 4 -8.96 27.82 -25.09
CA THR A 4 -9.84 26.65 -25.01
C THR A 4 -9.18 25.37 -25.52
N CYS A 5 -8.25 25.48 -26.48
CA CYS A 5 -7.51 24.32 -27.00
C CYS A 5 -6.50 23.78 -25.96
N LEU A 6 -5.89 24.68 -25.18
CA LEU A 6 -4.90 24.33 -24.16
C LEU A 6 -5.55 23.65 -22.95
N LEU A 7 -6.79 24.07 -22.62
CA LEU A 7 -7.60 23.45 -21.56
C LEU A 7 -8.07 22.05 -21.97
N LEU A 8 -8.37 21.83 -23.25
CA LEU A 8 -8.76 20.52 -23.79
C LEU A 8 -7.60 19.51 -23.76
N LEU A 9 -6.36 19.96 -23.98
CA LEU A 9 -5.16 19.12 -23.88
C LEU A 9 -4.87 18.63 -22.46
N PHE A 10 -5.26 19.40 -21.43
CA PHE A 10 -5.09 19.02 -20.02
C PHE A 10 -6.04 17.89 -19.60
N PHE A 11 -7.20 17.74 -20.26
CA PHE A 11 -8.15 16.67 -19.98
C PHE A 11 -7.86 15.37 -20.72
N ILE A 12 -7.07 15.40 -21.80
CA ILE A 12 -6.74 14.19 -22.58
C ILE A 12 -5.67 13.35 -21.87
N SER A 13 -4.82 13.93 -21.02
CA SER A 13 -3.82 13.18 -20.24
C SER A 13 -4.42 12.24 -19.18
N GLU A 14 -5.70 12.43 -18.82
CA GLU A 14 -6.39 11.57 -17.84
C GLU A 14 -6.85 10.22 -18.44
N PHE A 15 -6.77 10.04 -19.77
CA PHE A 15 -7.20 8.82 -20.45
C PHE A 15 -6.07 7.80 -20.71
N CYS A 16 -4.95 7.90 -19.99
CA CYS A 16 -4.01 6.78 -19.94
C CYS A 16 -4.69 5.59 -19.25
N PHE A 17 -5.24 4.69 -20.06
CA PHE A 17 -5.75 3.39 -19.62
C PHE A 17 -4.67 2.69 -18.77
N ALA A 18 -4.90 2.65 -17.46
CA ALA A 18 -4.14 1.80 -16.57
C ALA A 18 -4.37 0.35 -17.02
N GLN A 19 -3.29 -0.33 -17.41
CA GLN A 19 -3.34 -1.74 -17.76
C GLN A 19 -3.91 -2.49 -16.55
N GLU A 20 -5.09 -3.10 -16.72
CA GLU A 20 -5.82 -3.73 -15.62
C GLU A 20 -5.04 -4.98 -15.17
N ASP A 21 -4.16 -4.77 -14.20
CA ASP A 21 -3.33 -5.82 -13.66
C ASP A 21 -4.23 -6.79 -12.88
N ASN A 22 -4.37 -8.01 -13.40
CA ASN A 22 -5.14 -9.07 -12.77
C ASN A 22 -4.39 -9.62 -11.56
N TRP A 23 -4.65 -9.02 -10.40
CA TRP A 23 -4.20 -9.48 -9.09
C TRP A 23 -5.20 -10.47 -8.50
N ILE A 24 -4.70 -11.58 -7.98
CA ILE A 24 -5.50 -12.59 -7.29
C ILE A 24 -5.13 -12.55 -5.81
N THR A 25 -6.14 -12.46 -4.95
CA THR A 25 -5.95 -12.52 -3.50
C THR A 25 -5.88 -13.99 -3.04
N SER A 26 -4.86 -14.32 -2.26
CA SER A 26 -4.68 -15.62 -1.63
C SER A 26 -4.16 -15.46 -0.21
N GLU A 27 -4.23 -16.53 0.56
CA GLU A 27 -3.66 -16.59 1.90
C GLU A 27 -2.34 -17.37 1.86
N GLY A 28 -1.34 -16.85 2.55
CA GLY A 28 -0.03 -17.46 2.64
C GLY A 28 0.53 -17.41 4.05
N VAL A 29 1.37 -18.39 4.38
CA VAL A 29 2.06 -18.47 5.67
C VAL A 29 3.49 -17.96 5.50
N ILE A 30 3.91 -17.08 6.41
CA ILE A 30 5.27 -16.56 6.43
C ILE A 30 6.22 -17.68 6.89
N THR A 31 7.17 -18.06 6.05
CA THR A 31 8.16 -19.09 6.36
C THR A 31 9.48 -18.51 6.84
N ASN A 32 9.83 -17.30 6.38
CA ASN A 32 11.05 -16.61 6.77
C ASN A 32 10.85 -15.09 6.68
N ILE A 33 11.53 -14.33 7.54
CA ILE A 33 11.60 -12.86 7.46
C ILE A 33 13.08 -12.46 7.41
N ALA A 34 13.48 -11.89 6.29
CA ALA A 34 14.83 -11.36 6.09
C ALA A 34 14.86 -9.85 6.34
N TYR A 35 15.80 -9.43 7.17
CA TYR A 35 16.02 -8.03 7.52
C TYR A 35 17.16 -7.43 6.71
N HIS A 36 16.87 -6.40 5.93
CA HIS A 36 17.85 -5.72 5.10
C HIS A 36 18.15 -4.33 5.68
N THR A 37 19.38 -4.13 6.14
CA THR A 37 19.88 -2.82 6.58
C THR A 37 20.69 -2.16 5.48
N GLY A 38 20.37 -0.91 5.18
CA GLY A 38 21.03 -0.10 4.16
C GLY A 38 20.57 1.35 4.30
N LYS A 39 20.60 2.13 3.20
CA LYS A 39 20.05 3.51 3.22
C LYS A 39 18.58 3.58 3.64
N ARG A 40 17.82 2.51 3.40
CA ARG A 40 16.45 2.30 3.90
C ARG A 40 16.37 0.89 4.47
N ALA A 41 15.90 0.79 5.70
CA ALA A 41 15.76 -0.50 6.35
C ALA A 41 14.46 -1.16 5.89
N ARG A 42 14.55 -2.39 5.34
CA ARG A 42 13.43 -3.12 4.75
C ARG A 42 13.31 -4.51 5.35
N GLU A 43 12.08 -4.99 5.44
CA GLU A 43 11.76 -6.34 5.91
C GLU A 43 11.07 -7.10 4.78
N THR A 44 11.63 -8.24 4.42
CA THR A 44 11.12 -9.08 3.32
C THR A 44 10.68 -10.41 3.90
N ALA A 45 9.42 -10.78 3.70
CA ALA A 45 8.89 -12.08 4.06
C ALA A 45 8.93 -13.03 2.87
N THR A 46 9.47 -14.23 3.10
CA THR A 46 9.22 -15.38 2.23
C THR A 46 7.91 -16.01 2.67
N ILE A 47 6.99 -16.14 1.71
CA ILE A 47 5.61 -16.55 1.96
C ILE A 47 5.33 -17.80 1.14
N LYS A 48 4.78 -18.81 1.80
CA LYS A 48 4.28 -20.03 1.17
C LYS A 48 2.77 -19.91 1.00
N TYR A 49 2.31 -20.00 -0.24
CA TYR A 49 0.90 -19.82 -0.59
C TYR A 49 0.48 -20.81 -1.68
N LYS A 50 -0.84 -20.96 -1.84
CA LYS A 50 -1.43 -21.77 -2.89
C LYS A 50 -1.94 -20.89 -4.02
N LEU A 51 -1.63 -21.31 -5.24
CA LEU A 51 -2.18 -20.74 -6.47
C LEU A 51 -3.61 -21.27 -6.69
N GLU A 52 -4.39 -20.61 -7.54
CA GLU A 52 -5.74 -21.06 -7.94
C GLU A 52 -5.77 -22.52 -8.43
N ASN A 53 -4.69 -23.02 -9.02
CA ASN A 53 -4.57 -24.40 -9.50
C ASN A 53 -4.22 -25.42 -8.39
N GLY A 54 -4.16 -24.99 -7.13
CA GLY A 54 -3.82 -25.83 -5.98
C GLY A 54 -2.32 -26.10 -5.79
N LYS A 55 -1.45 -25.64 -6.70
CA LYS A 55 0.01 -25.78 -6.53
C LYS A 55 0.52 -24.83 -5.45
N GLU A 56 1.48 -25.31 -4.68
CA GLU A 56 2.19 -24.50 -3.70
C GLU A 56 3.31 -23.73 -4.37
N GLN A 57 3.45 -22.46 -4.00
CA GLN A 57 4.50 -21.57 -4.50
C GLN A 57 5.12 -20.81 -3.33
N LEU A 58 6.39 -20.48 -3.49
CA LEU A 58 7.11 -19.55 -2.62
C LEU A 58 7.30 -18.24 -3.38
N GLY A 59 7.10 -17.13 -2.68
CA GLY A 59 7.39 -15.80 -3.18
C GLY A 59 7.85 -14.90 -2.04
N ASN A 60 8.43 -13.76 -2.42
CA ASN A 60 8.93 -12.79 -1.48
C ASN A 60 8.08 -11.52 -1.59
N ALA A 61 7.65 -11.00 -0.45
CA ALA A 61 6.94 -9.72 -0.39
C ALA A 61 7.57 -8.81 0.66
N GLU A 62 7.57 -7.51 0.40
CA GLU A 62 7.97 -6.52 1.40
C GLU A 62 6.88 -6.40 2.47
N LEU A 63 7.27 -6.57 3.72
CA LEU A 63 6.39 -6.37 4.86
C LEU A 63 6.30 -4.88 5.16
N PHE A 64 5.09 -4.44 5.48
CA PHE A 64 4.90 -3.10 6.00
C PHE A 64 5.60 -2.96 7.35
N ARG A 65 6.50 -1.99 7.43
CA ARG A 65 7.29 -1.69 8.61
C ARG A 65 6.91 -0.34 9.19
N VAL A 66 6.63 -0.30 10.48
CA VAL A 66 6.50 0.95 11.22
C VAL A 66 7.89 1.42 11.66
N PRO A 67 8.26 2.69 11.43
CA PRO A 67 9.49 3.25 12.00
C PRO A 67 9.56 3.02 13.51
N PHE A 68 10.75 2.71 14.03
CA PHE A 68 11.04 2.40 15.44
C PHE A 68 10.43 1.08 16.00
N ILE A 69 9.30 0.60 15.47
CA ILE A 69 8.60 -0.60 15.99
C ILE A 69 8.90 -1.85 15.16
N GLY A 70 9.12 -1.73 13.85
CA GLY A 70 9.33 -2.89 12.96
C GLY A 70 8.05 -3.39 12.28
N SER A 71 8.12 -4.57 11.67
CA SER A 71 6.98 -5.35 11.18
C SER A 71 6.13 -5.84 12.35
N LEU A 72 4.81 -5.79 12.19
CA LEU A 72 3.85 -6.40 13.11
C LEU A 72 3.59 -7.89 12.83
N LYS A 73 4.31 -8.48 11.88
CA LYS A 73 4.17 -9.87 11.42
C LYS A 73 5.38 -10.71 11.79
N SER A 74 5.12 -11.97 12.12
CA SER A 74 6.10 -12.96 12.56
C SER A 74 6.11 -14.20 11.67
N VAL A 75 7.18 -15.00 11.76
CA VAL A 75 7.25 -16.32 11.10
C VAL A 75 6.14 -17.22 11.64
N GLY A 76 5.41 -17.89 10.74
CA GLY A 76 4.23 -18.70 11.07
C GLY A 76 2.91 -17.96 10.96
N ASP A 77 2.91 -16.64 10.83
CA ASP A 77 1.66 -15.88 10.64
C ASP A 77 1.07 -16.12 9.25
N THR A 78 -0.26 -16.25 9.20
CA THR A 78 -1.03 -16.19 7.95
C THR A 78 -1.27 -14.74 7.55
N ILE A 79 -0.96 -14.41 6.31
CA ILE A 79 -1.19 -13.09 5.73
C ILE A 79 -1.93 -13.19 4.39
N SER A 80 -2.74 -12.16 4.11
CA SER A 80 -3.39 -12.00 2.81
C SER A 80 -2.41 -11.33 1.85
N ILE A 81 -2.14 -12.05 0.75
CA ILE A 81 -1.25 -11.61 -0.32
C ILE A 81 -2.06 -11.46 -1.61
N ASN A 82 -1.62 -10.53 -2.45
CA ASN A 82 -2.05 -10.44 -3.83
C ASN A 82 -0.90 -10.89 -4.72
N TYR A 83 -1.16 -11.83 -5.63
CA TYR A 83 -0.18 -12.25 -6.63
C TYR A 83 -0.67 -11.92 -8.03
N LYS A 84 0.26 -11.61 -8.92
CA LYS A 84 -0.07 -11.30 -10.32
C LYS A 84 -0.29 -12.60 -11.10
N LYS A 85 -1.44 -12.78 -11.75
CA LYS A 85 -1.75 -14.03 -12.49
C LYS A 85 -0.72 -14.34 -13.58
N SER A 86 -0.21 -13.32 -14.26
CA SER A 86 0.80 -13.46 -15.32
C SER A 86 2.20 -13.75 -14.79
N ASN A 87 2.51 -13.38 -13.54
CA ASN A 87 3.77 -13.69 -12.88
C ASN A 87 3.54 -13.90 -11.37
N PRO A 88 3.28 -15.15 -10.95
CA PRO A 88 2.93 -15.42 -9.57
C PRO A 88 4.03 -15.09 -8.56
N VAL A 89 5.27 -14.90 -9.00
CA VAL A 89 6.42 -14.55 -8.14
C VAL A 89 6.28 -13.13 -7.57
N LEU A 90 5.56 -12.24 -8.28
CA LEU A 90 5.29 -10.88 -7.82
C LEU A 90 4.17 -10.92 -6.78
N LEU A 91 4.54 -10.60 -5.54
CA LEU A 91 3.64 -10.60 -4.39
C LEU A 91 3.55 -9.21 -3.77
N GLU A 92 2.34 -8.85 -3.39
CA GLU A 92 2.06 -7.65 -2.60
C GLU A 92 1.28 -7.99 -1.34
N THR A 93 1.63 -7.36 -0.22
CA THR A 93 0.87 -7.48 1.02
C THR A 93 -0.29 -6.49 1.01
N ARG A 94 -1.49 -6.95 1.38
CA ARG A 94 -2.70 -6.09 1.41
C ARG A 94 -2.54 -4.89 2.35
N SER A 95 -1.84 -5.08 3.46
CA SER A 95 -1.62 -4.04 4.49
C SER A 95 -0.74 -2.89 4.01
N GLY A 96 0.29 -3.17 3.21
CA GLY A 96 1.14 -2.12 2.63
C GLY A 96 0.38 -1.23 1.67
N ASN A 97 -0.54 -1.83 0.89
CA ASN A 97 -1.32 -1.11 -0.11
C ASN A 97 -2.35 -0.16 0.52
N ILE A 98 -3.00 -0.56 1.61
CA ILE A 98 -4.02 0.26 2.30
C ILE A 98 -3.41 1.53 2.91
N LEU A 99 -2.28 1.45 3.62
CA LEU A 99 -1.70 2.66 4.22
C LEU A 99 -1.11 3.59 3.15
N SER A 100 -0.51 3.03 2.10
CA SER A 100 -0.05 3.78 0.93
C SER A 100 -1.21 4.56 0.30
N GLN A 101 -2.34 3.89 0.05
CA GLN A 101 -3.48 4.46 -0.65
C GLN A 101 -4.31 5.42 0.22
N TYR A 102 -4.48 5.12 1.51
CA TYR A 102 -5.38 5.88 2.40
C TYR A 102 -4.67 6.78 3.42
N GLY A 103 -3.36 6.63 3.63
CA GLY A 103 -2.60 7.39 4.61
C GLY A 103 -2.62 8.90 4.34
N MET A 104 -2.54 9.29 3.06
CA MET A 104 -2.61 10.71 2.68
C MET A 104 -3.97 11.32 3.05
N TYR A 105 -5.07 10.63 2.75
CA TYR A 105 -6.41 11.11 3.11
C TYR A 105 -6.57 11.22 4.63
N ALA A 106 -6.05 10.26 5.39
CA ALA A 106 -6.07 10.31 6.85
C ALA A 106 -5.32 11.53 7.41
N LEU A 107 -4.14 11.86 6.86
CA LEU A 107 -3.36 13.03 7.27
C LEU A 107 -4.05 14.36 6.92
N ILE A 108 -4.71 14.44 5.77
CA ILE A 108 -5.49 15.62 5.38
C ILE A 108 -6.63 15.85 6.38
N ILE A 109 -7.39 14.81 6.73
CA ILE A 109 -8.47 14.90 7.72
C ILE A 109 -7.92 15.31 9.08
N LEU A 110 -6.82 14.70 9.51
CA LEU A 110 -6.16 15.05 10.79
C LEU A 110 -5.74 16.53 10.82
N GLY A 111 -5.17 17.03 9.72
CA GLY A 111 -4.78 18.42 9.56
C GLY A 111 -5.96 19.37 9.67
N LEU A 112 -7.11 19.04 9.08
CA LEU A 112 -8.34 19.83 9.21
C LEU A 112 -8.84 19.88 10.66
N ILE A 113 -8.88 18.73 11.36
CA ILE A 113 -9.33 18.67 12.76
C ILE A 113 -8.42 19.52 13.67
N PHE A 114 -7.10 19.39 13.52
CA PHE A 114 -6.15 20.18 14.30
C PHE A 114 -6.16 21.66 13.94
N SER A 115 -6.50 22.03 12.70
CA SER A 115 -6.61 23.43 12.27
C SER A 115 -7.85 24.13 12.83
N ILE A 116 -8.98 23.42 12.95
CA ILE A 116 -10.25 23.99 13.45
C ILE A 116 -10.21 24.16 14.98
N LYS A 117 -9.59 23.22 15.70
CA LYS A 117 -9.54 23.21 17.18
C LYS A 117 -9.03 24.52 17.82
N PRO A 118 -7.94 25.16 17.37
CA PRO A 118 -7.49 26.45 17.93
C PRO A 118 -8.41 27.62 17.57
N PHE A 119 -9.19 27.54 16.49
CA PHE A 119 -10.12 28.60 16.08
C PHE A 119 -11.37 28.65 16.96
N MET A 120 -11.88 27.48 17.39
CA MET A 120 -13.01 27.41 18.33
C MET A 120 -12.67 27.90 19.75
N ASN A 121 -11.41 27.83 20.17
CA ASN A 121 -11.00 28.26 21.51
C ASN A 121 -10.85 29.79 21.64
N LYS A 122 -10.73 30.52 20.51
CA LYS A 122 -10.67 31.99 20.53
C LYS A 122 -12.04 32.65 20.79
N ASN A 123 -13.14 31.96 20.49
CA ASN A 123 -14.50 32.49 20.70
C ASN A 123 -15.06 32.23 22.11
N LYS A 124 -14.34 31.51 22.97
CA LYS A 124 -14.72 31.30 24.38
C LYS A 124 -13.95 32.21 25.36
N ALA A 125 -13.03 33.02 24.85
CA ALA A 125 -12.22 33.95 25.65
C ALA A 125 -12.59 35.42 25.40
N SER A 126 -13.75 35.68 24.78
CA SER A 126 -14.36 37.01 24.65
C SER A 126 -15.68 37.05 25.39
#